data_AF-A0A232FH85-F1
#
_entry.id   AF-A0A232FH85-F1
#
_cell.length_a   1.000
_cell.length_b   1.000
_cell.length_c   1.000
_cell.angle_alpha   90.00
_cell.angle_beta   90.00
_cell.angle_gamma   90.00
#
_symmetry.space_group_name_H-M   'P 1'
#
loop_
_entity.id
_entity.type
_entity.pdbx_description
1 polymer ?
#
loop_
_entity_poly.entity_id
_entity_poly.type
_entity_poly.pdbx_seq_one_letter_code
_entity_poly.pdbx_strand_id
1 'polypeptide(L)'
;MTMDEGKFDGLLLSMAQQHEGGVQDLLETIFSFLARKTDFYTGGGDGAAEKLVNSIFKKYEATAVAKSKTKKTERAEQEKRRKEKLEKKKKEEELSSVVLNEDEKIVELTDEQASKLQQELDSKKNPKEDSVVSAGTSSTSVEETNKVEDVKMDEEEDEEEKGKLKPNAGNGADLPNYRWTQTLEEVE
;
A
#
# COMPACT_ATOMS: atom_id res chain seq x y z
N MET A 1 16.89 39.54 -10.21
CA MET A 1 15.56 39.36 -9.56
C MET A 1 14.92 38.12 -10.16
N THR A 2 14.85 37.03 -9.41
CA THR A 2 13.96 35.91 -9.77
C THR A 2 12.54 36.36 -9.39
N MET A 3 11.71 36.62 -10.39
CA MET A 3 10.27 36.60 -10.18
C MET A 3 9.88 35.20 -9.69
N ASP A 4 8.88 35.11 -8.82
CA ASP A 4 8.28 33.84 -8.41
C ASP A 4 7.78 33.09 -9.66
N GLU A 5 8.47 31.99 -10.02
CA GLU A 5 8.28 31.31 -11.31
C GLU A 5 6.85 30.77 -11.46
N GLY A 6 6.22 30.37 -10.35
CA GLY A 6 4.87 29.78 -10.34
C GLY A 6 3.73 30.79 -10.16
N LYS A 7 4.02 32.09 -9.99
CA LYS A 7 3.00 33.11 -9.64
C LYS A 7 1.83 33.18 -10.63
N PHE A 8 2.07 32.84 -11.90
CA PHE A 8 1.07 32.87 -12.95
C PHE A 8 0.57 31.48 -13.36
N ASP A 9 1.10 30.39 -12.78
CA ASP A 9 0.76 29.01 -13.17
C ASP A 9 -0.73 28.71 -12.99
N GLY A 10 -1.35 29.21 -11.91
CA GLY A 10 -2.80 29.04 -11.70
C GLY A 10 -3.67 29.72 -12.76
N LEU A 11 -3.23 30.89 -13.28
CA LEU A 11 -3.91 31.59 -14.37
C LEU A 11 -3.69 30.89 -15.71
N LEU A 12 -2.45 30.47 -15.99
CA LEU A 12 -2.09 29.76 -17.21
C LEU A 12 -2.75 28.37 -17.27
N LEU A 13 -2.86 27.67 -16.14
CA LEU A 13 -3.58 26.40 -16.03
C LEU A 13 -5.08 26.59 -16.23
N SER A 14 -5.70 27.59 -15.59
CA SER A 14 -7.12 27.89 -15.79
C SER A 14 -7.43 28.26 -17.24
N MET A 15 -6.52 28.96 -17.93
CA MET A 15 -6.65 29.27 -19.35
C MET A 15 -6.48 28.01 -20.21
N ALA A 16 -5.48 27.18 -19.93
CA ALA A 16 -5.24 25.92 -20.64
C ALA A 16 -6.40 24.91 -20.50
N GLN A 17 -7.07 24.90 -19.34
CA GLN A 17 -8.28 24.07 -19.09
C GLN A 17 -9.53 24.56 -19.83
N GLN A 18 -9.56 25.82 -20.30
CA GLN A 18 -10.67 26.40 -21.07
C GLN A 18 -10.51 26.24 -22.59
N HIS A 19 -9.36 25.74 -23.05
CA HIS A 19 -9.07 25.53 -24.47
C HIS A 19 -9.24 24.05 -24.85
N GLU A 20 -10.32 23.72 -25.56
CA GLU A 20 -10.63 22.35 -25.99
C GLU A 20 -9.60 21.80 -27.01
N GLY A 21 -9.05 22.63 -27.90
CA GLY A 21 -7.88 22.28 -28.74
C GLY A 21 -6.53 22.32 -28.00
N GLY A 22 -6.55 22.50 -26.68
CA GLY A 22 -5.40 22.41 -25.80
C GLY A 22 -4.29 23.43 -26.11
N VAL A 23 -3.06 22.93 -26.28
CA VAL A 23 -1.86 23.78 -26.36
C VAL A 23 -1.81 24.62 -27.65
N GLN A 24 -2.46 24.19 -28.73
CA GLN A 24 -2.45 24.96 -29.99
C GLN A 24 -3.33 26.22 -29.86
N ASP A 25 -4.59 26.05 -29.46
CA ASP A 25 -5.54 27.14 -29.18
C ASP A 25 -5.02 28.13 -28.12
N LEU A 26 -4.38 27.61 -27.06
CA LEU A 26 -3.74 28.41 -26.02
C LEU A 26 -2.66 29.33 -26.60
N LEU A 27 -1.79 28.79 -27.47
CA LEU A 27 -0.74 29.56 -28.13
C LEU A 27 -1.32 30.57 -29.13
N GLU A 28 -2.32 30.20 -29.94
CA GLU A 28 -3.00 31.14 -30.85
C GLU A 28 -3.70 32.27 -30.07
N THR A 29 -4.29 31.96 -28.92
CA THR A 29 -4.93 32.97 -28.06
C THR A 29 -3.90 33.95 -27.48
N ILE A 30 -2.71 33.46 -27.08
CA ILE A 30 -1.59 34.31 -26.64
C ILE A 30 -1.04 35.15 -27.80
N PHE A 31 -0.76 34.57 -28.97
CA PHE A 31 -0.20 35.29 -30.12
C PHE A 31 -1.18 36.30 -30.71
N SER A 32 -2.48 36.01 -30.68
CA SER A 32 -3.54 36.94 -31.09
C SER A 32 -3.83 38.01 -30.02
N PHE A 33 -3.63 37.73 -28.72
CA PHE A 33 -3.61 38.76 -27.69
C PHE A 33 -2.46 39.75 -27.94
N LEU A 34 -1.25 39.28 -28.19
CA LEU A 34 -0.11 40.13 -28.55
C LEU A 34 -0.44 41.00 -29.77
N ALA A 35 -1.03 40.42 -30.84
CA ALA A 35 -1.41 41.16 -32.04
C ALA A 35 -2.45 42.27 -31.80
N ARG A 36 -3.31 42.12 -30.79
CA ARG A 36 -4.40 43.07 -30.48
C ARG A 36 -4.08 44.06 -29.36
N LYS A 37 -3.07 43.79 -28.52
CA LYS A 37 -2.81 44.53 -27.27
C LYS A 37 -1.36 44.96 -27.06
N THR A 38 -0.43 44.57 -27.92
CA THR A 38 0.97 45.02 -27.87
C THR A 38 1.47 45.37 -29.27
N ASP A 39 2.62 46.05 -29.32
CA ASP A 39 3.38 46.38 -30.52
C ASP A 39 4.32 45.23 -30.96
N PHE A 40 4.12 44.01 -30.45
CA PHE A 40 5.06 42.89 -30.57
C PHE A 40 5.50 42.57 -32.01
N TYR A 41 4.60 42.72 -32.99
CA TYR A 41 4.88 42.45 -34.41
C TYR A 41 5.34 43.69 -35.21
N THR A 42 5.29 44.90 -34.63
CA THR A 42 5.50 46.17 -35.35
C THR A 42 6.60 47.05 -34.77
N GLY A 43 6.79 47.05 -33.44
CA GLY A 43 7.79 47.88 -32.75
C GLY A 43 9.24 47.43 -32.91
N GLY A 44 9.48 46.16 -33.27
CA GLY A 44 10.83 45.59 -33.42
C GLY A 44 11.39 45.58 -34.84
N GLY A 45 10.58 45.85 -35.88
CA GLY A 45 10.94 45.65 -37.28
C GLY A 45 10.95 44.18 -37.73
N ASP A 46 11.20 43.98 -39.03
CA ASP A 46 10.94 42.69 -39.71
C ASP A 46 11.69 41.50 -39.11
N GLY A 47 10.92 40.47 -38.75
CA GLY A 47 11.43 39.23 -38.15
C GLY A 47 11.99 39.37 -36.72
N ALA A 48 11.88 40.53 -36.07
CA ALA A 48 12.31 40.70 -34.67
C ALA A 48 11.45 39.87 -33.71
N ALA A 49 10.13 39.87 -33.91
CA ALA A 49 9.16 39.07 -33.16
C ALA A 49 9.52 37.57 -33.20
N GLU A 50 9.75 37.03 -34.39
CA GLU A 50 10.08 35.61 -34.61
C GLU A 50 11.41 35.23 -33.93
N LYS A 51 12.45 36.07 -34.04
CA LYS A 51 13.74 35.88 -33.35
C LYS A 51 13.57 35.86 -31.83
N LEU A 52 12.67 36.68 -31.28
CA LEU A 52 12.37 36.70 -29.85
C LEU A 52 11.64 35.42 -29.39
N VAL A 53 10.61 34.96 -30.13
CA VAL A 53 9.95 33.66 -29.85
C VAL A 53 10.96 32.52 -29.90
N ASN A 54 11.74 32.43 -30.98
CA ASN A 54 12.74 31.37 -31.17
C ASN A 54 13.85 31.37 -30.11
N SER A 55 14.23 32.55 -29.59
CA SER A 55 15.18 32.69 -28.49
C SER A 55 14.61 32.18 -27.15
N ILE A 56 13.38 32.58 -26.83
CA ILE A 56 12.67 32.14 -25.63
C ILE A 56 12.40 30.63 -25.70
N PHE A 57 11.92 30.11 -26.83
CA PHE A 57 11.69 28.69 -27.07
C PHE A 57 12.94 27.87 -26.76
N LYS A 58 14.08 28.18 -27.38
CA LYS A 58 15.34 27.43 -27.20
C LYS A 58 15.85 27.45 -25.74
N LYS A 59 15.63 28.55 -25.01
CA LYS A 59 15.97 28.65 -23.58
C LYS A 59 15.14 27.65 -22.74
N TYR A 60 13.83 27.58 -22.97
CA TYR A 60 12.94 26.71 -22.20
C TYR A 60 12.98 25.26 -22.69
N GLU A 61 13.22 25.01 -23.97
CA GLU A 61 13.53 23.71 -24.56
C GLU A 61 14.75 23.06 -23.88
N ALA A 62 15.89 23.76 -23.84
CA ALA A 62 17.10 23.27 -23.17
C ALA A 62 16.84 22.96 -21.68
N THR A 63 16.06 23.80 -21.01
CA THR A 63 15.67 23.62 -19.60
C THR A 63 14.74 22.41 -19.40
N ALA A 64 13.76 22.22 -20.28
CA ALA A 64 12.81 21.13 -20.24
C ALA A 64 13.47 19.78 -20.58
N VAL A 65 14.36 19.75 -21.58
CA VAL A 65 15.18 18.57 -21.92
C VAL A 65 16.10 18.20 -20.75
N ALA A 66 16.70 19.17 -20.05
CA ALA A 66 17.48 18.92 -18.84
C ALA A 66 16.63 18.35 -17.70
N LYS A 67 15.52 19.02 -17.32
CA LYS A 67 14.59 18.57 -16.27
C LYS A 67 13.95 17.20 -16.59
N SER A 68 13.70 16.90 -17.87
CA SER A 68 13.18 15.60 -18.32
C SER A 68 14.23 14.49 -18.18
N LYS A 69 15.48 14.75 -18.58
CA LYS A 69 16.60 13.81 -18.43
C LYS A 69 16.85 13.47 -16.96
N THR A 70 16.95 14.47 -16.07
CA THR A 70 17.19 14.21 -14.63
C THR A 70 16.03 13.45 -13.99
N LYS A 71 14.78 13.82 -14.27
CA LYS A 71 13.59 13.11 -13.77
C LYS A 71 13.49 11.67 -14.29
N LYS A 72 14.00 11.39 -15.51
CA LYS A 72 14.07 10.03 -16.05
C LYS A 72 15.19 9.20 -15.40
N THR A 73 16.37 9.77 -15.17
CA THR A 73 17.46 9.06 -14.47
C THR A 73 17.11 8.79 -13.01
N GLU A 74 16.49 9.75 -12.33
CA GLU A 74 16.03 9.59 -10.94
C GLU A 74 14.99 8.49 -10.81
N ARG A 75 13.97 8.47 -11.69
CA ARG A 75 12.97 7.38 -11.74
C ARG A 75 13.61 6.01 -11.97
N ALA A 76 14.51 5.90 -12.95
CA ALA A 76 15.21 4.65 -13.24
C ALA A 76 16.08 4.17 -12.06
N GLU A 77 16.69 5.09 -11.31
CA GLU A 77 17.45 4.75 -10.10
C GLU A 77 16.52 4.33 -8.94
N GLN A 78 15.39 5.02 -8.74
CA GLN A 78 14.37 4.65 -7.75
C GLN A 78 13.77 3.26 -8.05
N GLU A 79 13.47 2.96 -9.32
CA GLU A 79 13.00 1.64 -9.77
C GLU A 79 14.06 0.55 -9.55
N LYS A 80 15.34 0.82 -9.88
CA LYS A 80 16.43 -0.12 -9.61
C LYS A 80 16.59 -0.40 -8.12
N ARG A 81 16.63 0.66 -7.29
CA ARG A 81 16.72 0.57 -5.82
C ARG A 81 15.50 -0.17 -5.21
N ARG A 82 14.30 -0.02 -5.79
CA ARG A 82 13.09 -0.76 -5.40
C ARG A 82 13.20 -2.24 -5.77
N LYS A 83 13.64 -2.56 -6.99
CA LYS A 83 13.80 -3.94 -7.46
C LYS A 83 14.85 -4.70 -6.66
N GLU A 84 16.02 -4.09 -6.41
CA GLU A 84 17.10 -4.69 -5.62
C GLU A 84 16.66 -5.01 -4.18
N LYS A 85 15.88 -4.12 -3.54
CA LYS A 85 15.27 -4.39 -2.22
C LYS A 85 14.28 -5.56 -2.26
N LEU A 86 13.47 -5.67 -3.32
CA LEU A 86 12.49 -6.75 -3.47
C LEU A 86 13.18 -8.10 -3.69
N GLU A 87 14.22 -8.14 -4.54
CA GLU A 87 15.02 -9.34 -4.81
C GLU A 87 15.82 -9.78 -3.58
N LYS A 88 16.39 -8.83 -2.80
CA LYS A 88 17.02 -9.16 -1.51
C LYS A 88 16.00 -9.73 -0.52
N LYS A 89 14.85 -9.07 -0.31
CA LYS A 89 13.81 -9.59 0.61
C LYS A 89 13.38 -10.99 0.20
N LYS A 90 13.06 -11.21 -1.08
CA LYS A 90 12.65 -12.54 -1.56
C LYS A 90 13.72 -13.59 -1.29
N LYS A 91 15.01 -13.29 -1.54
CA LYS A 91 16.10 -14.25 -1.31
C LYS A 91 16.37 -14.50 0.18
N GLU A 92 16.12 -13.51 1.04
CA GLU A 92 16.23 -13.62 2.50
C GLU A 92 15.07 -14.45 3.09
N GLU A 93 13.86 -14.25 2.55
CA GLU A 93 12.64 -15.03 2.83
C GLU A 93 12.79 -16.48 2.35
N GLU A 94 13.31 -16.70 1.13
CA GLU A 94 13.63 -18.02 0.56
C GLU A 94 14.77 -18.74 1.30
N LEU A 95 15.78 -18.02 1.84
CA LEU A 95 16.74 -18.63 2.76
C LEU A 95 16.09 -19.02 4.09
N SER A 96 15.23 -18.16 4.64
CA SER A 96 14.57 -18.43 5.92
C SER A 96 13.62 -19.62 5.84
N SER A 97 12.87 -19.78 4.76
CA SER A 97 12.00 -20.94 4.58
C SER A 97 12.80 -22.24 4.39
N VAL A 98 13.90 -22.22 3.63
CA VAL A 98 14.79 -23.39 3.49
C VAL A 98 15.41 -23.79 4.82
N VAL A 99 15.90 -22.84 5.63
CA VAL A 99 16.46 -23.14 6.97
C VAL A 99 15.40 -23.73 7.90
N LEU A 100 14.20 -23.13 7.96
CA LEU A 100 13.09 -23.66 8.76
C LEU A 100 12.67 -25.08 8.31
N ASN A 101 12.73 -25.38 7.01
CA ASN A 101 12.45 -26.71 6.46
C ASN A 101 13.62 -27.71 6.69
N GLU A 102 14.84 -27.27 6.97
CA GLU A 102 15.94 -28.15 7.41
C GLU A 102 15.89 -28.45 8.92
N ASP A 103 15.45 -27.49 9.74
CA ASP A 103 15.22 -27.70 11.17
C ASP A 103 13.97 -28.56 11.45
N GLU A 104 12.91 -28.43 10.64
CA GLU A 104 11.72 -29.30 10.67
C GLU A 104 11.90 -30.64 9.93
N LYS A 105 13.14 -31.13 9.80
CA LYS A 105 13.42 -32.43 9.18
C LYS A 105 13.01 -33.60 10.08
N ILE A 106 11.72 -33.93 10.03
CA ILE A 106 11.15 -35.15 10.64
C ILE A 106 11.86 -36.37 10.05
N VAL A 107 12.77 -36.96 10.82
CA VAL A 107 13.36 -38.26 10.51
C VAL A 107 12.37 -39.34 10.94
N GLU A 108 11.81 -40.05 9.98
CA GLU A 108 10.88 -41.16 10.22
C GLU A 108 11.54 -42.26 11.05
N LEU A 109 11.19 -42.34 12.35
CA LEU A 109 11.49 -43.52 13.16
C LEU A 109 10.61 -44.67 12.67
N THR A 110 11.24 -45.74 12.18
CA THR A 110 10.54 -46.94 11.69
C THR A 110 9.69 -47.57 12.81
N ASP A 111 8.48 -48.04 12.48
CA ASP A 111 7.44 -48.49 13.42
C ASP A 111 7.93 -49.49 14.49
N GLU A 112 8.90 -50.34 14.16
CA GLU A 112 9.52 -51.29 15.08
C GLU A 112 10.16 -50.66 16.33
N GLN A 113 10.55 -49.38 16.29
CA GLN A 113 11.12 -48.68 17.43
C GLN A 113 10.04 -47.99 18.27
N ALA A 114 9.01 -47.43 17.62
CA ALA A 114 7.86 -46.84 18.31
C ALA A 114 7.11 -47.89 19.15
N SER A 115 6.88 -49.09 18.59
CA SER A 115 6.20 -50.19 19.28
C SER A 115 6.93 -50.63 20.56
N LYS A 116 8.27 -50.63 20.56
CA LYS A 116 9.07 -51.02 21.73
C LYS A 116 9.00 -50.00 22.87
N LEU A 117 8.99 -48.70 22.55
CA LEU A 117 8.81 -47.64 23.55
C LEU A 117 7.40 -47.70 24.18
N GLN A 118 6.37 -47.92 23.36
CA GLN A 118 4.99 -48.05 23.81
C GLN A 118 4.83 -49.22 24.80
N GLN A 119 5.36 -50.39 24.46
CA GLN A 119 5.30 -51.59 25.32
C GLN A 119 5.99 -51.38 26.68
N GLU A 120 7.10 -50.64 26.76
CA GLU A 120 7.77 -50.38 28.05
C GLU A 120 7.03 -49.34 28.91
N LEU A 121 6.31 -48.40 28.29
CA LEU A 121 5.45 -47.44 28.99
C LEU A 121 4.18 -48.10 29.54
N ASP A 122 3.50 -48.91 28.73
CA ASP A 122 2.28 -49.62 29.14
C ASP A 122 2.60 -50.68 30.21
N SER A 123 3.76 -51.36 30.12
CA SER A 123 4.26 -52.27 31.17
C SER A 123 4.54 -51.61 32.53
N LYS A 124 4.58 -50.27 32.59
CA LYS A 124 4.80 -49.49 33.82
C LYS A 124 3.51 -48.91 34.41
N LYS A 125 2.33 -49.11 33.80
CA LYS A 125 1.10 -48.42 34.20
C LYS A 125 -0.03 -49.35 34.64
N ASN A 126 -0.35 -49.27 35.95
CA ASN A 126 -1.50 -49.83 36.66
C ASN A 126 -1.52 -51.36 36.93
N PRO A 127 -2.34 -51.84 37.90
CA PRO A 127 -3.22 -51.08 38.82
C PRO A 127 -3.06 -51.41 40.32
N LYS A 128 -3.59 -50.52 41.19
CA LYS A 128 -4.48 -50.90 42.30
C LYS A 128 -5.27 -49.71 42.88
N GLU A 129 -6.46 -50.01 43.39
CA GLU A 129 -7.44 -49.09 43.98
C GLU A 129 -7.08 -48.78 45.47
N ASP A 130 -7.81 -47.99 46.29
CA ASP A 130 -9.21 -47.51 46.26
C ASP A 130 -9.43 -46.33 47.28
N SER A 131 -10.68 -45.83 47.37
CA SER A 131 -11.39 -45.48 48.63
C SER A 131 -11.58 -44.00 49.09
N VAL A 132 -12.80 -43.47 48.87
CA VAL A 132 -13.76 -42.92 49.89
C VAL A 132 -13.58 -41.50 50.53
N VAL A 133 -14.55 -40.60 50.21
CA VAL A 133 -15.17 -39.41 50.93
C VAL A 133 -14.27 -38.30 51.56
N SER A 134 -14.61 -36.99 51.58
CA SER A 134 -15.82 -36.39 52.20
C SER A 134 -15.94 -34.84 52.08
N ALA A 135 -17.18 -34.33 52.02
CA ALA A 135 -17.76 -33.05 52.50
C ALA A 135 -17.01 -31.69 52.57
N GLY A 136 -17.73 -30.60 52.18
CA GLY A 136 -17.49 -29.19 52.55
C GLY A 136 -17.71 -28.21 51.38
N THR A 137 -18.81 -27.46 51.25
CA THR A 137 -19.17 -26.22 52.01
C THR A 137 -18.16 -25.10 51.73
N SER A 138 -18.45 -23.98 51.06
CA SER A 138 -19.67 -23.09 51.01
C SER A 138 -19.61 -22.28 49.69
N SER A 139 -20.54 -21.47 49.16
CA SER A 139 -21.94 -21.03 49.38
C SER A 139 -22.12 -19.72 48.56
N THR A 140 -23.35 -19.34 48.16
CA THR A 140 -23.72 -17.96 47.73
C THR A 140 -23.20 -17.54 46.32
N SER A 141 -23.97 -16.94 45.39
CA SER A 141 -25.38 -16.47 45.44
C SER A 141 -26.13 -16.53 44.09
N VAL A 142 -27.42 -16.23 44.20
CA VAL A 142 -28.45 -15.84 43.21
C VAL A 142 -28.32 -14.36 42.73
N GLU A 143 -29.08 -13.76 41.80
CA GLU A 143 -30.28 -14.08 40.95
C GLU A 143 -30.18 -13.16 39.68
N GLU A 144 -30.55 -13.54 38.44
CA GLU A 144 -31.90 -13.51 37.82
C GLU A 144 -32.52 -12.08 37.65
N THR A 145 -33.11 -11.63 36.53
CA THR A 145 -33.56 -12.19 35.21
C THR A 145 -33.07 -11.26 34.05
N ASN A 146 -33.55 -11.15 32.77
CA ASN A 146 -34.70 -11.67 31.99
C ASN A 146 -34.49 -11.53 30.44
N LYS A 147 -35.47 -11.99 29.66
CA LYS A 147 -35.96 -11.70 28.27
C LYS A 147 -35.32 -10.60 27.37
N VAL A 148 -35.27 -10.72 26.02
CA VAL A 148 -35.94 -11.62 25.01
C VAL A 148 -34.94 -11.98 23.87
N GLU A 149 -35.25 -13.00 23.04
CA GLU A 149 -34.58 -13.40 21.77
C GLU A 149 -34.69 -12.31 20.65
N ASP A 150 -34.09 -12.36 19.45
CA ASP A 150 -33.30 -13.36 18.66
C ASP A 150 -32.34 -12.56 17.71
N VAL A 151 -31.31 -13.03 16.98
CA VAL A 151 -31.10 -14.24 16.13
C VAL A 151 -29.61 -14.64 16.14
N LYS A 152 -29.32 -15.95 16.01
CA LYS A 152 -27.96 -16.51 15.83
C LYS A 152 -27.55 -16.73 14.36
N MET A 153 -26.28 -16.45 14.08
CA MET A 153 -25.30 -17.26 13.31
C MET A 153 -23.94 -16.82 13.89
N ASP A 154 -23.13 -17.62 14.59
CA ASP A 154 -22.91 -19.08 14.58
C ASP A 154 -22.28 -19.54 13.25
N GLU A 155 -20.96 -19.38 13.18
CA GLU A 155 -20.03 -20.00 12.24
C GLU A 155 -18.68 -20.15 12.98
N GLU A 156 -17.91 -21.19 12.67
CA GLU A 156 -16.94 -21.76 13.60
C GLU A 156 -15.65 -20.90 13.73
N GLU A 157 -15.21 -20.60 14.96
CA GLU A 157 -13.96 -19.85 15.21
C GLU A 157 -12.75 -20.79 15.05
N ASP A 158 -12.37 -21.00 13.79
CA ASP A 158 -11.18 -21.74 13.36
C ASP A 158 -9.97 -21.39 14.22
N GLU A 159 -9.22 -22.39 14.69
CA GLU A 159 -8.08 -22.13 15.60
C GLU A 159 -6.96 -21.33 14.93
N GLU A 160 -6.95 -21.27 13.59
CA GLU A 160 -6.08 -20.41 12.77
C GLU A 160 -6.54 -18.94 12.69
N GLU A 161 -7.77 -18.58 13.07
CA GLU A 161 -8.27 -17.20 13.04
C GLU A 161 -7.93 -16.41 14.32
N LYS A 162 -7.63 -17.11 15.43
CA LYS A 162 -7.32 -16.53 16.75
C LYS A 162 -6.09 -15.61 16.71
N GLY A 163 -6.33 -14.32 16.50
CA GLY A 163 -5.31 -13.26 16.45
C GLY A 163 -5.32 -12.40 15.18
N LYS A 164 -6.11 -12.77 14.15
CA LYS A 164 -6.33 -11.94 12.97
C LYS A 164 -7.33 -10.82 13.27
N LEU A 165 -7.06 -9.60 12.79
CA LEU A 165 -7.99 -8.47 12.96
C LEU A 165 -9.03 -8.47 11.84
N LYS A 166 -10.31 -8.67 12.17
CA LYS A 166 -11.42 -8.62 11.22
C LYS A 166 -11.52 -7.24 10.54
N PRO A 167 -11.64 -7.14 9.21
CA PRO A 167 -11.79 -5.86 8.52
C PRO A 167 -13.01 -5.06 8.98
N ASN A 168 -12.92 -3.73 8.90
CA ASN A 168 -14.06 -2.85 9.11
C ASN A 168 -15.03 -2.88 7.91
N ALA A 169 -16.23 -2.31 8.08
CA ALA A 169 -17.27 -2.31 7.04
C ALA A 169 -16.88 -1.59 5.73
N GLY A 170 -15.79 -0.81 5.73
CA GLY A 170 -15.19 -0.20 4.55
C GLY A 170 -13.99 -0.97 4.00
N ASN A 171 -13.88 -2.27 4.30
CA ASN A 171 -12.83 -3.18 3.83
C ASN A 171 -11.38 -2.72 4.14
N GLY A 172 -11.22 -1.98 5.24
CA GLY A 172 -9.93 -1.59 5.82
C GLY A 172 -9.85 -1.99 7.30
N ALA A 173 -9.21 -1.21 8.15
CA ALA A 173 -9.10 -1.51 9.58
C ALA A 173 -9.20 -0.25 10.47
N ASP A 174 -9.70 -0.49 11.68
CA ASP A 174 -9.82 0.51 12.75
C ASP A 174 -8.74 0.24 13.83
N LEU A 175 -7.89 1.23 14.12
CA LEU A 175 -6.86 1.17 15.15
C LEU A 175 -7.02 2.36 16.12
N PRO A 176 -6.44 2.30 17.35
CA PRO A 176 -6.72 3.30 18.40
C PRO A 176 -6.46 4.77 18.03
N ASN A 177 -5.53 5.02 17.08
CA ASN A 177 -5.15 6.38 16.67
C ASN A 177 -5.54 6.72 15.22
N TYR A 178 -6.02 5.75 14.42
CA TYR A 178 -6.40 5.97 13.02
C TYR A 178 -7.30 4.85 12.50
N ARG A 179 -8.16 5.19 11.54
CA ARG A 179 -8.98 4.24 10.77
C ARG A 179 -8.80 4.49 9.29
N TRP A 180 -8.94 3.44 8.49
CA TRP A 180 -8.88 3.53 7.04
C TRP A 180 -9.85 2.54 6.39
N THR A 181 -10.16 2.77 5.12
CA THR A 181 -11.11 2.00 4.31
C THR A 181 -10.54 1.87 2.90
N GLN A 182 -10.82 0.75 2.22
CA GLN A 182 -10.36 0.49 0.86
C GLN A 182 -11.55 0.38 -0.09
N THR A 183 -11.73 1.40 -0.93
CA THR A 183 -12.67 1.38 -2.05
C THR A 183 -11.94 0.96 -3.32
N LEU A 184 -12.58 0.10 -4.12
CA LEU A 184 -12.22 -0.04 -5.53
C LEU A 184 -12.87 1.12 -6.29
N GLU A 185 -12.08 1.87 -7.06
CA GLU A 185 -12.61 2.73 -8.11
C GLU A 185 -12.84 1.87 -9.35
N GLU A 186 -14.01 2.00 -9.99
CA GLU A 186 -14.27 1.33 -11.26
C GLU A 186 -13.41 1.96 -12.36
N VAL A 187 -12.75 1.13 -13.16
CA VAL A 187 -11.92 1.59 -14.28
C VAL A 187 -12.76 1.56 -15.55
N GLU A 188 -13.16 2.76 -16.02
CA GLU A 188 -13.85 3.02 -17.30
C GLU A 188 -12.86 3.05 -18.48
#